data_AF-A0A9D7UFB9-F1
#
_entry.id   AF-A0A9D7UFB9-F1
#
_cell.length_a   1.000
_cell.length_b   1.000
_cell.length_c   1.000
_cell.angle_alpha   90.00
_cell.angle_beta   90.00
_cell.angle_gamma   90.00
#
_symmetry.space_group_name_H-M   'P 1'
#
loop_
_entity.id
_entity.type
_entity.pdbx_description
1 polymer ?
#
loop_
_entity_poly.entity_id
_entity_poly.type
_entity_poly.pdbx_seq_one_letter_code
_entity_poly.pdbx_strand_id
1 'polypeptide(L)'
;MSKWAPIVLNVLLFQSLWTLSVLGAGTAWWWAAPTLILASAAAQLRWSPAPRVEAAVILLGAAAGFSLDAAAMRLGMFRYASGSPLEFAIVFLLLWVNFGTTLRPSLRWIWGRPLVGAALGGVGGPLTYWVGARLGAIAPVEPAWRAFVWCGVQYAVAVPAWCSAASWAFSAFPEAVRPSIERAQPRSSGTPSSPGSPGAEGRRSKEPHG
;
A
#
# COMPACT_ATOMS: atom_id res chain seq x y z
N MET A 1 16.34 -12.92 4.56
CA MET A 1 15.69 -12.39 3.34
C MET A 1 15.88 -10.87 3.30
N SER A 2 16.17 -10.28 2.14
CA SER A 2 16.44 -8.84 2.04
C SER A 2 15.19 -8.03 2.40
N LYS A 3 15.37 -6.88 3.06
CA LYS A 3 14.28 -5.94 3.43
C LYS A 3 13.47 -5.43 2.23
N TRP A 4 14.00 -5.60 1.02
CA TRP A 4 13.40 -5.14 -0.23
C TRP A 4 12.56 -6.21 -0.94
N ALA A 5 12.73 -7.50 -0.61
CA ALA A 5 12.05 -8.57 -1.32
C ALA A 5 10.51 -8.44 -1.35
N PRO A 6 9.83 -8.08 -0.24
CA PRO A 6 8.38 -7.88 -0.27
C PRO A 6 7.94 -6.68 -1.12
N ILE A 7 8.74 -5.62 -1.15
CA ILE A 7 8.50 -4.42 -1.97
C ILE A 7 8.63 -4.77 -3.44
N VAL A 8 9.74 -5.40 -3.82
CA VAL A 8 10.00 -5.80 -5.21
C VAL A 8 8.92 -6.76 -5.70
N LEU A 9 8.56 -7.78 -4.90
CA LEU A 9 7.50 -8.71 -5.24
C LEU A 9 6.15 -7.99 -5.45
N ASN A 10 5.79 -7.07 -4.55
CA ASN A 10 4.53 -6.32 -4.68
C ASN A 10 4.52 -5.43 -5.92
N VAL A 11 5.63 -4.73 -6.21
CA VAL A 11 5.74 -3.88 -7.41
C VAL A 11 5.63 -4.73 -8.68
N LEU A 12 6.33 -5.87 -8.76
CA LEU A 12 6.27 -6.76 -9.91
C LEU A 12 4.88 -7.34 -10.12
N LEU A 13 4.22 -7.80 -9.05
CA LEU A 13 2.84 -8.29 -9.11
C LEU A 13 1.89 -7.18 -9.55
N PHE A 14 1.96 -6.00 -8.94
CA PHE A 14 1.11 -4.85 -9.28
C PHE A 14 1.22 -4.52 -10.77
N GLN A 15 2.44 -4.37 -11.28
CA GLN A 15 2.70 -4.03 -12.69
C GLN A 15 2.27 -5.15 -13.64
N SER A 16 2.48 -6.42 -13.27
CA SER A 16 2.07 -7.57 -14.10
C SER A 16 0.56 -7.66 -14.22
N LEU A 17 -0.16 -7.50 -13.10
CA LEU A 17 -1.62 -7.56 -13.05
C LEU A 17 -2.27 -6.35 -13.73
N TRP A 18 -1.68 -5.16 -13.56
CA TRP A 18 -2.10 -3.97 -14.30
C TRP A 18 -1.92 -4.16 -15.80
N THR A 19 -0.75 -4.64 -16.24
CA THR A 19 -0.44 -4.89 -17.66
C THR A 19 -1.39 -5.91 -18.26
N LEU A 20 -1.62 -7.03 -17.55
CA LEU A 20 -2.57 -8.06 -17.97
C LEU A 20 -3.98 -7.48 -18.13
N SER A 21 -4.40 -6.59 -17.23
CA SER A 21 -5.71 -5.94 -17.31
C SER A 21 -5.83 -5.03 -18.52
N VAL A 22 -4.78 -4.27 -18.84
CA VAL A 22 -4.75 -3.35 -19.98
C VAL A 22 -4.77 -4.14 -21.29
N LEU A 23 -3.94 -5.19 -21.41
CA LEU A 23 -3.90 -6.03 -22.60
C LEU A 23 -5.19 -6.86 -22.79
N GLY A 24 -5.88 -7.17 -21.69
CA GLY A 24 -7.13 -7.95 -21.71
C GLY A 24 -8.38 -7.13 -22.03
N ALA A 25 -8.29 -5.80 -22.00
CA ALA A 25 -9.43 -4.92 -22.18
C ALA A 25 -10.14 -5.16 -23.52
N GLY A 26 -11.46 -5.43 -23.49
CA GLY A 26 -12.25 -5.71 -24.70
C GLY A 26 -11.97 -7.07 -25.36
N THR A 27 -11.17 -7.94 -24.77
CA THR A 27 -10.87 -9.29 -25.28
C THR A 27 -11.67 -10.37 -24.55
N ALA A 28 -11.75 -11.60 -25.08
CA ALA A 28 -12.48 -12.70 -24.43
C ALA A 28 -11.92 -13.13 -23.05
N TRP A 29 -10.68 -12.74 -22.73
CA TRP A 29 -9.99 -13.11 -21.48
C TRP A 29 -9.86 -11.96 -20.49
N TRP A 30 -10.63 -10.87 -20.66
CA TRP A 30 -10.63 -9.68 -19.79
C TRP A 30 -10.73 -10.00 -18.29
N TRP A 31 -11.38 -11.11 -17.92
CA TRP A 31 -11.61 -11.56 -16.54
C TRP A 31 -10.36 -12.12 -15.84
N ALA A 32 -9.28 -12.41 -16.58
CA ALA A 32 -8.07 -13.01 -16.04
C ALA A 32 -7.40 -12.10 -15.00
N ALA A 33 -7.23 -10.82 -15.32
CA ALA A 33 -6.61 -9.86 -14.40
C ALA A 33 -7.46 -9.62 -13.13
N PRO A 34 -8.78 -9.31 -13.21
CA PRO A 34 -9.64 -9.22 -12.03
C PRO A 34 -9.56 -10.44 -11.09
N THR A 35 -9.57 -11.65 -11.67
CA THR A 35 -9.48 -12.90 -10.89
C THR A 35 -8.14 -13.00 -10.15
N LEU A 36 -7.03 -12.72 -10.83
CA LEU A 36 -5.69 -12.78 -10.23
C LEU A 36 -5.45 -11.66 -9.23
N ILE A 37 -6.03 -10.47 -9.43
CA ILE A 37 -6.01 -9.37 -8.45
C ILE A 37 -6.71 -9.80 -7.16
N LEU A 38 -7.90 -10.41 -7.25
CA LEU A 38 -8.61 -10.91 -6.07
C LEU A 38 -7.79 -11.97 -5.33
N ALA A 39 -7.20 -12.92 -6.06
CA ALA A 39 -6.34 -13.94 -5.48
C ALA A 39 -5.10 -13.32 -4.79
N SER A 40 -4.45 -12.35 -5.44
CA SER A 40 -3.29 -11.64 -4.90
C SER A 40 -3.64 -10.84 -3.64
N ALA A 41 -4.74 -10.09 -3.67
CA ALA A 41 -5.23 -9.33 -2.53
C ALA A 41 -5.59 -10.25 -1.35
N ALA A 42 -6.31 -11.35 -1.61
CA ALA A 42 -6.65 -12.34 -0.58
C ALA A 42 -5.39 -12.95 0.04
N ALA A 43 -4.38 -13.31 -0.77
CA ALA A 43 -3.11 -13.82 -0.29
C ALA A 43 -2.38 -12.78 0.60
N GLN A 44 -2.27 -11.53 0.14
CA GLN A 44 -1.66 -10.45 0.91
C GLN A 44 -2.33 -10.23 2.27
N LEU A 45 -3.66 -10.25 2.30
CA LEU A 45 -4.43 -10.09 3.54
C LEU A 45 -4.15 -11.22 4.54
N ARG A 46 -3.88 -12.45 4.09
CA ARG A 46 -3.53 -13.57 5.01
C ARG A 46 -2.21 -13.33 5.75
N TRP A 47 -1.30 -12.56 5.17
CA TRP A 47 -0.03 -12.17 5.81
C TRP A 47 -0.07 -10.75 6.38
N SER A 48 -1.26 -10.13 6.43
CA SER A 48 -1.44 -8.84 7.07
C SER A 48 -1.42 -8.98 8.59
N PRO A 49 -0.72 -8.08 9.31
CA PRO A 49 -0.86 -7.96 10.76
C PRO A 49 -2.24 -7.41 11.18
N ALA A 50 -2.99 -6.78 10.27
CA ALA A 50 -4.30 -6.20 10.53
C ALA A 50 -5.23 -6.40 9.31
N PRO A 51 -5.62 -7.65 8.99
CA PRO A 51 -6.28 -7.98 7.72
C PRO A 51 -7.59 -7.23 7.50
N ARG A 52 -8.40 -7.04 8.54
CA ARG A 52 -9.68 -6.33 8.44
C ARG A 52 -9.48 -4.84 8.13
N VAL A 53 -8.47 -4.22 8.76
CA VAL A 53 -8.14 -2.82 8.54
C VAL A 53 -7.53 -2.61 7.15
N GLU A 54 -6.60 -3.49 6.76
CA GLU A 54 -6.01 -3.45 5.42
C GLU A 54 -7.08 -3.63 4.34
N ALA A 55 -7.99 -4.60 4.50
CA ALA A 55 -9.10 -4.81 3.59
C ALA A 55 -10.03 -3.59 3.52
N ALA A 56 -10.39 -2.99 4.66
CA ALA A 56 -11.24 -1.80 4.68
C ALA A 56 -10.59 -0.62 3.95
N VAL A 57 -9.30 -0.35 4.20
CA VAL A 57 -8.54 0.71 3.52
C VAL A 57 -8.49 0.45 2.01
N ILE A 58 -8.21 -0.78 1.59
CA ILE A 58 -8.17 -1.16 0.17
C ILE A 58 -9.54 -0.97 -0.48
N LEU A 59 -10.60 -1.50 0.12
CA LEU A 59 -11.93 -1.49 -0.49
C LEU A 59 -12.57 -0.10 -0.53
N LEU A 60 -12.44 0.69 0.54
CA LEU A 60 -12.99 2.05 0.59
C LEU A 60 -12.29 2.97 -0.40
N GLY A 61 -10.95 2.91 -0.47
CA GLY A 61 -10.21 3.69 -1.45
C GLY A 61 -10.46 3.21 -2.88
N ALA A 62 -10.63 1.89 -3.09
CA ALA A 62 -10.96 1.38 -4.40
C ALA A 62 -12.35 1.81 -4.88
N ALA A 63 -13.35 1.82 -4.00
CA ALA A 63 -14.67 2.36 -4.33
C ALA A 63 -14.61 3.85 -4.67
N ALA A 64 -13.85 4.64 -3.91
CA ALA A 64 -13.68 6.07 -4.18
C ALA A 64 -12.97 6.33 -5.52
N GLY A 65 -11.87 5.62 -5.76
CA GLY A 65 -11.11 5.71 -7.01
C GLY A 65 -11.94 5.28 -8.23
N PHE A 66 -12.63 4.15 -8.13
CA PHE A 66 -13.55 3.69 -9.17
C PHE A 66 -14.66 4.71 -9.45
N SER A 67 -15.22 5.35 -8.41
CA SER A 67 -16.27 6.36 -8.59
C SER A 67 -15.76 7.57 -9.39
N LEU A 68 -14.50 7.94 -9.22
CA LEU A 68 -13.87 9.02 -9.99
C LEU A 68 -13.67 8.62 -11.46
N ASP A 69 -13.29 7.37 -11.74
CA ASP A 69 -13.18 6.86 -13.12
C ASP A 69 -14.54 6.70 -13.79
N ALA A 70 -15.54 6.22 -13.05
CA ALA A 70 -16.91 6.14 -13.52
C ALA A 70 -17.45 7.54 -13.85
N ALA A 71 -17.15 8.54 -13.03
CA ALA A 71 -17.47 9.94 -13.32
C ALA A 71 -16.75 10.43 -14.59
N ALA A 72 -15.46 10.12 -14.76
CA ALA A 72 -14.70 10.47 -15.95
C ALA A 72 -15.32 9.88 -17.23
N MET A 73 -15.67 8.60 -17.20
CA MET A 73 -16.32 7.93 -18.34
C MET A 73 -17.69 8.55 -18.63
N ARG A 74 -18.47 8.87 -17.60
CA ARG A 74 -19.81 9.47 -17.74
C ARG A 74 -19.79 10.93 -18.23
N LEU A 75 -18.75 11.67 -17.87
CA LEU A 75 -18.46 13.02 -18.37
C LEU A 75 -17.83 13.01 -19.77
N GLY A 76 -17.60 11.83 -20.35
CA GLY A 76 -17.01 11.68 -21.68
C GLY A 76 -15.54 12.09 -21.73
N MET A 77 -14.76 11.85 -20.67
CA MET A 77 -13.31 12.07 -20.69
C MET A 77 -12.60 11.01 -21.54
N PHE A 78 -13.03 9.76 -21.44
CA PHE A 78 -12.51 8.64 -22.24
C PHE A 78 -13.60 7.59 -22.43
N ARG A 79 -13.36 6.69 -23.39
CA ARG A 79 -14.16 5.48 -23.63
C ARG A 79 -13.31 4.26 -23.30
N TYR A 80 -13.89 3.26 -22.65
CA TYR A 80 -13.23 1.98 -22.45
C TYR A 80 -13.27 1.14 -23.74
N ALA A 81 -12.29 0.25 -23.94
CA ALA A 81 -12.18 -0.59 -25.14
C ALA A 81 -13.42 -1.47 -25.36
N SER A 82 -13.98 -1.99 -24.26
CA SER A 82 -15.22 -2.73 -24.28
C SER A 82 -16.43 -1.80 -24.18
N GLY A 83 -17.48 -2.13 -24.94
CA GLY A 83 -18.80 -1.50 -24.77
C GLY A 83 -19.56 -1.99 -23.53
N SER A 84 -19.04 -2.98 -22.78
CA SER A 84 -19.69 -3.56 -21.62
C SER A 84 -19.51 -2.72 -20.36
N PRO A 85 -20.59 -2.16 -19.77
CA PRO A 85 -20.51 -1.44 -18.50
C PRO A 85 -20.07 -2.33 -17.33
N LEU A 86 -20.42 -3.61 -17.37
CA LEU A 86 -20.04 -4.59 -16.35
C LEU A 86 -18.53 -4.85 -16.37
N GLU A 87 -17.97 -5.02 -17.56
CA GLU A 87 -16.52 -5.22 -17.73
C GLU A 87 -15.76 -4.01 -17.20
N PHE A 88 -16.16 -2.80 -17.60
CA PHE A 88 -15.60 -1.57 -17.08
C PHE A 88 -15.66 -1.51 -15.54
N ALA A 89 -16.83 -1.78 -14.96
CA ALA A 89 -17.03 -1.69 -13.52
C ALA A 89 -16.13 -2.66 -12.75
N ILE A 90 -16.04 -3.92 -13.20
CA ILE A 90 -15.19 -4.93 -12.57
C ILE A 90 -13.72 -4.56 -12.77
N VAL A 91 -13.28 -4.31 -14.01
CA VAL A 91 -11.88 -4.08 -14.32
C VAL A 91 -11.33 -2.86 -13.57
N PHE A 92 -12.02 -1.72 -13.62
CA PHE A 92 -11.52 -0.51 -12.96
C PHE A 92 -11.56 -0.63 -11.44
N LEU A 93 -12.63 -1.18 -10.85
CA LEU A 93 -12.65 -1.42 -9.40
C LEU A 93 -11.50 -2.32 -8.96
N LEU A 94 -11.22 -3.39 -9.70
CA LEU A 94 -10.15 -4.31 -9.35
C LEU A 94 -8.76 -3.71 -9.62
N LEU A 95 -8.58 -2.88 -10.64
CA LEU A 95 -7.35 -2.10 -10.81
C LEU A 95 -7.08 -1.19 -9.61
N TRP A 96 -8.11 -0.58 -9.03
CA TRP A 96 -7.97 0.16 -7.78
C TRP A 96 -7.67 -0.76 -6.59
N VAL A 97 -8.30 -1.92 -6.48
CA VAL A 97 -7.94 -2.92 -5.44
C VAL A 97 -6.47 -3.30 -5.56
N ASN A 98 -5.99 -3.58 -6.78
CA ASN A 98 -4.59 -3.88 -7.08
C ASN A 98 -3.68 -2.73 -6.61
N PHE A 99 -4.03 -1.48 -6.91
CA PHE A 99 -3.28 -0.33 -6.43
C PHE A 99 -3.29 -0.21 -4.90
N GLY A 100 -4.44 -0.44 -4.26
CA GLY A 100 -4.57 -0.45 -2.81
C GLY A 100 -3.66 -1.47 -2.12
N THR A 101 -3.42 -2.63 -2.75
CA THR A 101 -2.47 -3.63 -2.22
C THR A 101 -1.04 -3.08 -2.09
N THR A 102 -0.68 -2.03 -2.83
CA THR A 102 0.66 -1.44 -2.79
C THR A 102 0.89 -0.51 -1.59
N LEU A 103 -0.19 -0.06 -0.94
CA LEU A 103 -0.14 1.00 0.09
C LEU A 103 0.80 0.67 1.25
N ARG A 104 0.66 -0.53 1.83
CA ARG A 104 1.45 -0.98 2.99
C ARG A 104 2.84 -1.50 2.63
N PRO A 105 3.03 -2.40 1.64
CA PRO A 105 4.37 -2.89 1.31
C PRO A 105 5.21 -1.81 0.60
N SER A 106 4.68 -1.15 -0.42
CA SER A 106 5.48 -0.36 -1.37
C SER A 106 5.39 1.16 -1.17
N LEU A 107 4.24 1.67 -0.73
CA LEU A 107 3.99 3.12 -0.59
C LEU A 107 4.05 3.62 0.85
N ARG A 108 4.39 2.77 1.82
CA ARG A 108 4.41 3.16 3.25
C ARG A 108 5.33 4.33 3.56
N TRP A 109 6.39 4.54 2.77
CA TRP A 109 7.30 5.67 2.93
C TRP A 109 6.70 7.02 2.51
N ILE A 110 5.56 7.01 1.80
CA ILE A 110 4.77 8.20 1.43
C ILE A 110 3.74 8.54 2.52
N TRP A 111 3.47 7.62 3.45
CA TRP A 111 2.53 7.88 4.55
C TRP A 111 3.02 9.08 5.38
N GLY A 112 2.13 10.05 5.61
CA GLY A 112 2.47 11.33 6.25
C GLY A 112 3.20 12.35 5.36
N ARG A 113 3.40 12.07 4.07
CA ARG A 113 4.06 12.98 3.10
C ARG A 113 3.10 13.34 1.94
N PRO A 114 2.01 14.09 2.21
CA PRO A 114 0.94 14.32 1.24
C PRO A 114 1.42 15.04 -0.03
N LEU A 115 2.39 15.95 0.06
CA LEU A 115 2.93 16.63 -1.12
C LEU A 115 3.67 15.68 -2.07
N VAL A 116 4.41 14.71 -1.52
CA VAL A 116 5.09 13.68 -2.32
C VAL A 116 4.05 12.76 -2.98
N GLY A 117 3.03 12.37 -2.23
CA GLY A 117 1.91 11.59 -2.76
C GLY A 117 1.17 12.33 -3.88
N ALA A 118 0.92 13.62 -3.72
CA ALA A 118 0.26 14.45 -4.73
C ALA A 118 1.11 14.57 -6.00
N ALA A 119 2.41 14.80 -5.89
CA ALA A 119 3.30 14.89 -7.04
C ALA A 119 3.39 13.55 -7.80
N LEU A 120 3.60 12.44 -7.07
CA LEU A 120 3.68 11.11 -7.68
C LEU A 120 2.36 10.68 -8.31
N GLY A 121 1.24 10.95 -7.63
CA GLY A 121 -0.09 10.70 -8.17
C GLY A 121 -0.39 11.56 -9.40
N GLY A 122 -0.13 12.87 -9.31
CA GLY A 122 -0.39 13.81 -10.39
C GLY A 122 0.40 13.55 -11.68
N VAL A 123 1.58 12.93 -11.57
CA VAL A 123 2.37 12.49 -12.73
C VAL A 123 2.01 11.06 -13.15
N GLY A 124 1.87 10.15 -12.18
CA GLY A 124 1.60 8.73 -12.43
C GLY A 124 0.21 8.47 -13.02
N GLY A 125 -0.80 9.23 -12.59
CA GLY A 125 -2.18 9.13 -13.07
C GLY A 125 -2.31 9.38 -14.58
N PRO A 126 -1.91 10.55 -15.10
CA PRO A 126 -1.91 10.83 -16.53
C PRO A 126 -1.07 9.81 -17.32
N LEU A 127 0.08 9.40 -16.77
CA LEU A 127 0.97 8.44 -17.44
C LEU A 127 0.31 7.07 -17.59
N THR A 128 -0.32 6.53 -16.54
CA THR A 128 -0.97 5.22 -16.62
C THR A 128 -2.13 5.23 -17.61
N TYR A 129 -2.92 6.31 -17.64
CA TYR A 129 -3.98 6.51 -18.62
C TYR A 129 -3.44 6.69 -20.05
N TRP A 130 -2.34 7.41 -20.21
CA TRP A 130 -1.68 7.57 -21.50
C TRP A 130 -1.17 6.23 -22.05
N VAL A 131 -0.51 5.41 -21.22
CA VAL A 131 -0.08 4.06 -21.62
C VAL A 131 -1.30 3.18 -21.94
N GLY A 132 -2.35 3.21 -21.11
CA GLY A 132 -3.59 2.49 -21.38
C GLY A 132 -4.22 2.88 -22.72
N ALA A 133 -4.19 4.17 -23.07
CA ALA A 133 -4.64 4.65 -24.37
C ALA A 133 -3.78 4.14 -25.53
N ARG A 134 -2.45 4.14 -25.36
CA ARG A 134 -1.51 3.62 -26.36
C ARG A 134 -1.64 2.12 -26.60
N LEU A 135 -2.03 1.37 -25.58
CA LEU A 135 -2.26 -0.07 -25.65
C LEU A 135 -3.71 -0.42 -26.04
N GLY A 136 -4.55 0.58 -26.32
CA GLY A 136 -5.92 0.37 -26.81
C GLY A 136 -6.94 0.00 -25.75
N ALA A 137 -6.60 0.04 -24.45
CA ALA A 137 -7.54 -0.26 -23.37
C ALA A 137 -8.57 0.86 -23.14
N ILE A 138 -8.21 2.09 -23.49
CA ILE A 138 -9.11 3.25 -23.47
C ILE A 138 -8.86 4.12 -24.70
N ALA A 139 -9.84 4.96 -25.04
CA ALA A 139 -9.72 6.01 -26.03
C ALA A 139 -10.13 7.35 -25.39
N PRO A 140 -9.19 8.29 -25.17
CA PRO A 140 -9.53 9.65 -24.75
C PRO A 140 -10.49 10.29 -25.75
N VAL A 141 -11.47 11.03 -25.26
CA VAL A 141 -12.39 11.80 -26.12
C VAL A 141 -11.80 13.17 -26.37
N GLU A 142 -11.93 13.66 -27.61
CA GLU A 142 -11.36 14.96 -27.96
C GLU A 142 -12.10 16.13 -27.28
N PRO A 143 -11.37 17.15 -26.78
CA PRO A 143 -9.91 17.26 -26.83
C PRO A 143 -9.20 16.42 -25.76
N ALA A 144 -8.27 15.55 -26.19
CA ALA A 144 -7.70 14.49 -25.34
C ALA A 144 -7.01 14.96 -24.05
N TRP A 145 -6.49 16.20 -24.04
CA TRP A 145 -5.83 16.79 -22.86
C TRP A 145 -6.77 16.87 -21.64
N ARG A 146 -8.09 16.97 -21.84
CA ARG A 146 -9.07 17.01 -20.74
C ARG A 146 -9.04 15.74 -19.91
N ALA A 147 -8.92 14.58 -20.57
CA ALA A 147 -8.81 13.29 -19.90
C ALA A 147 -7.55 13.22 -19.04
N PHE A 148 -6.41 13.64 -19.58
CA PHE A 148 -5.14 13.59 -18.85
C PHE A 148 -5.08 14.59 -17.70
N VAL A 149 -5.65 15.80 -17.86
CA VAL A 149 -5.77 16.76 -16.75
C VAL A 149 -6.69 16.21 -15.66
N TRP A 150 -7.82 15.60 -16.03
CA TRP A 150 -8.70 14.93 -15.06
C TRP A 150 -7.94 13.86 -14.28
N CYS A 151 -7.26 12.94 -14.96
CA CYS A 151 -6.45 11.89 -14.31
C CYS A 151 -5.35 12.48 -13.42
N GLY A 152 -4.72 13.58 -13.83
CA GLY A 152 -3.73 14.29 -13.04
C GLY A 152 -4.30 14.80 -11.72
N VAL A 153 -5.39 15.56 -11.78
CA VAL A 153 -6.07 16.10 -10.60
C VAL A 153 -6.58 14.97 -9.71
N GLN A 154 -7.23 13.97 -10.31
CA GLN A 154 -7.78 12.81 -9.62
C GLN A 154 -6.73 12.10 -8.78
N TYR A 155 -5.59 11.72 -9.37
CA TYR A 155 -4.54 10.99 -8.65
C TYR A 155 -3.74 11.89 -7.71
N ALA A 156 -3.55 13.17 -8.04
CA ALA A 156 -2.91 14.13 -7.14
C ALA A 156 -3.70 14.31 -5.83
N VAL A 157 -5.02 14.12 -5.85
CA VAL A 157 -5.87 14.15 -4.65
C VAL A 157 -5.99 12.76 -4.03
N ALA A 158 -6.29 11.73 -4.82
CA ALA A 158 -6.60 10.39 -4.32
C ALA A 158 -5.41 9.74 -3.62
N VAL A 159 -4.20 9.82 -4.20
CA VAL A 159 -3.00 9.17 -3.63
C VAL A 159 -2.66 9.67 -2.23
N PRO A 160 -2.49 10.99 -1.99
CA PRO A 160 -2.16 11.46 -0.64
C PRO A 160 -3.31 11.28 0.34
N ALA A 161 -4.58 11.42 -0.10
CA ALA A 161 -5.73 11.14 0.75
C ALA A 161 -5.74 9.67 1.21
N TRP A 162 -5.50 8.74 0.30
CA TRP A 162 -5.50 7.31 0.60
C TRP A 162 -4.31 6.89 1.46
N CYS A 163 -3.12 7.44 1.20
CA CYS A 163 -1.95 7.23 2.05
C CYS A 163 -2.16 7.79 3.47
N SER A 164 -2.85 8.93 3.60
CA SER A 164 -3.17 9.52 4.91
C SER A 164 -4.20 8.68 5.66
N ALA A 165 -5.24 8.20 4.96
CA ALA A 165 -6.23 7.29 5.53
C ALA A 165 -5.60 5.96 5.98
N ALA A 166 -4.67 5.41 5.18
CA ALA A 166 -3.91 4.22 5.56
C ALA A 166 -3.04 4.50 6.80
N SER A 167 -2.29 5.61 6.81
CA SER A 167 -1.46 5.99 7.97
C SER A 167 -2.28 6.11 9.26
N TRP A 168 -3.47 6.71 9.18
CA TRP A 168 -4.39 6.84 10.30
C TRP A 168 -4.97 5.49 10.72
N ALA A 169 -5.47 4.68 9.78
CA ALA A 169 -6.07 3.39 10.09
C ALA A 169 -5.08 2.40 10.74
N PHE A 170 -3.81 2.47 10.36
CA PHE A 170 -2.75 1.62 10.91
C PHE A 170 -2.08 2.21 12.17
N SER A 171 -2.42 3.43 12.62
CA SER A 171 -1.81 4.02 13.82
C SER A 171 -2.15 3.25 15.10
N ALA A 172 -3.28 2.54 15.13
CA ALA A 172 -3.71 1.66 16.21
C ALA A 172 -2.95 0.31 16.24
N PHE A 173 -2.11 0.02 15.23
CA PHE A 173 -1.35 -1.22 15.12
C PHE A 173 0.16 -0.92 14.94
N PRO A 174 0.87 -0.45 15.98
CA PRO A 174 2.27 0.00 15.85
C PRO A 174 3.22 -1.09 15.36
N GLU A 175 2.98 -2.36 15.72
CA GLU A 175 3.76 -3.50 15.24
C GLU A 175 3.63 -3.75 13.73
N ALA A 176 2.50 -3.35 13.13
CA ALA A 176 2.28 -3.43 11.68
C ALA A 176 3.09 -2.37 10.91
N VAL A 177 3.42 -1.26 11.57
CA VAL A 177 4.09 -0.10 10.99
C VAL A 177 5.62 -0.16 11.21
N ARG A 178 6.10 -0.73 12.32
CA ARG A 178 7.55 -0.81 12.60
C ARG A 178 8.31 -1.67 11.58
N PRO A 179 9.44 -1.18 11.02
CA PRO A 179 10.40 -2.02 10.30
C PRO A 179 10.89 -3.16 11.20
N SER A 180 11.09 -4.35 10.64
CA SER A 180 11.54 -5.56 11.36
C SER A 180 12.86 -5.40 12.13
N ILE A 181 13.63 -4.33 11.87
CA ILE A 181 14.93 -4.05 12.48
C ILE A 181 14.81 -3.50 13.92
N GLU A 182 13.77 -2.72 14.24
CA GLU A 182 13.58 -2.20 15.61
C GLU A 182 13.21 -3.30 16.62
N ARG A 183 12.62 -4.40 16.16
CA ARG A 183 12.29 -5.56 17.00
C ARG A 183 13.53 -6.35 17.45
N ALA A 184 14.66 -6.18 16.76
CA ALA A 184 15.88 -6.94 17.01
C ALA A 184 16.88 -6.21 17.92
N GLN A 185 16.57 -5.02 18.46
CA GLN A 185 17.41 -4.44 19.51
C GLN A 185 17.24 -5.28 20.79
N PRO A 186 18.30 -5.94 21.28
CA PRO A 186 18.23 -6.61 22.57
C PRO A 186 17.94 -5.55 23.63
N ARG A 187 16.96 -5.82 24.50
CA ARG A 187 16.82 -5.07 25.75
C ARG A 187 18.19 -5.00 26.39
N SER A 188 18.73 -3.80 26.59
CA SER A 188 19.97 -3.60 27.32
C SER A 188 19.90 -4.42 28.61
N SER A 189 20.76 -5.43 28.71
CA SER A 189 20.91 -6.24 29.91
C SER A 189 21.24 -5.30 31.06
N GLY A 190 20.23 -4.98 31.87
CA GLY A 190 20.45 -4.37 33.16
C GLY A 190 21.39 -5.30 33.93
N THR A 191 22.53 -4.74 34.33
CA THR A 191 23.48 -5.35 35.25
C THR A 191 22.71 -5.85 36.47
N PRO A 192 22.78 -7.14 36.85
CA PRO A 192 22.26 -7.57 38.13
C PRO A 192 23.20 -7.06 39.21
N SER A 193 22.77 -6.06 39.98
CA SER A 193 23.38 -5.77 41.28
C SER A 193 23.11 -6.97 42.20
N SER A 194 24.13 -7.79 42.41
CA SER A 194 24.08 -8.99 43.25
C SER A 194 23.92 -8.61 44.74
N PRO A 195 23.04 -9.28 45.51
CA PRO A 195 22.99 -9.15 46.96
C PRO A 195 23.86 -10.22 47.64
N GLY A 196 24.72 -9.79 48.57
CA GLY A 196 25.18 -10.60 49.70
C GLY A 196 26.54 -11.31 49.60
N SER A 197 27.42 -11.03 50.56
CA SER A 197 28.41 -11.99 51.07
C SER A 197 28.48 -11.83 52.60
N PRO A 198 28.19 -12.88 53.38
CA PRO A 198 28.41 -12.89 54.82
C PRO A 198 29.72 -13.57 55.20
N GLY A 199 30.48 -12.92 56.09
CA GLY A 199 31.35 -13.57 57.07
C GLY A 199 32.76 -13.96 56.63
N ALA A 200 33.77 -13.29 57.19
CA ALA A 200 34.85 -13.91 57.96
C ALA A 200 35.95 -12.88 58.27
N GLU A 201 35.88 -12.21 59.41
CA GLU A 201 37.09 -11.65 60.03
C GLU A 201 37.02 -11.86 61.54
N GLY A 202 37.80 -12.84 61.99
CA GLY A 202 37.88 -13.26 63.37
C GLY A 202 39.03 -12.58 64.11
N ARG A 203 38.75 -12.26 65.38
CA ARG A 203 39.66 -12.19 66.54
C ARG A 203 40.80 -11.16 66.50
N ARG A 204 40.73 -10.21 67.43
CA ARG A 204 41.47 -10.29 68.72
C ARG A 204 40.97 -9.24 69.72
N SER A 205 40.23 -9.74 70.71
CA SER A 205 40.09 -9.13 72.03
C SER A 205 41.43 -9.22 72.77
N LYS A 206 41.97 -8.07 73.18
CA LYS A 206 42.95 -7.95 74.26
C LYS A 206 42.24 -7.25 75.43
N GLU A 207 42.09 -7.99 76.51
CA GLU A 207 42.03 -7.51 77.90
C GLU A 207 43.33 -7.98 78.58
N PRO A 208 43.68 -7.61 79.83
CA PRO A 208 43.09 -6.61 80.74
C PRO A 208 44.15 -5.72 81.45
N HIS A 209 43.69 -4.91 82.41
CA HIS A 209 44.37 -4.31 83.58
C HIS A 209 44.85 -2.85 83.49
N GLY A 210 44.37 -2.06 84.45
CA GLY A 210 44.76 -0.68 84.75
C GLY A 210 43.64 0.09 85.40
#